data_AF-F8P4E3-F1
#
_entry.id   AF-F8P4E3-F1
#
_cell.length_a   1.000
_cell.length_b   1.000
_cell.length_c   1.000
_cell.angle_alpha   90.00
_cell.angle_beta   90.00
_cell.angle_gamma   90.00
#
_symmetry.space_group_name_H-M   'P 1'
#
loop_
_entity.id
_entity.type
_entity.pdbx_description
1 polymer ?
#
loop_
_entity_poly.entity_id
_entity_poly.type
_entity_poly.pdbx_seq_one_letter_code
_entity_poly.pdbx_strand_id
1 'polypeptide(L)'
;MEQMEAKFNKQFKYPWVLLNEEPFSNDFKRRVSVLTDAPISFGLIPHDHWFQPEWIDEKRATEGRNKLVRQGIIYGGSVSYRNMCRFNSGFFYHHELLQPYQWYWRVEPDVRYFCDLEYDPFLFLQDNNKLYGFTISMPEWEPTIPTLWGATKDFISENPQYVSEDNAMDFLSDNAGDTYNLCHFWSNFEIANMDFWRGEAYTKYFDYLEEKGGFYYERWGDAPIHSIAVSLFAKKEQIHFFKDIGYRHSPFQHCPQGRDWREGRCSCDPNDNFDFAQNSCLRHWLRLF
;
A
#
# COMPACT_ATOMS: atom_id res chain seq x y z
N MET A 1 3.92 -1.10 -16.90
CA MET A 1 4.03 -2.48 -17.44
C MET A 1 5.37 -2.73 -18.12
N GLU A 2 5.74 -2.00 -19.18
CA GLU A 2 7.00 -2.22 -19.93
C GLU A 2 8.24 -2.39 -19.04
N GLN A 3 8.43 -1.50 -18.05
CA GLN A 3 9.59 -1.60 -17.16
C GLN A 3 9.51 -2.80 -16.22
N MET A 4 8.34 -3.11 -15.67
CA MET A 4 8.14 -4.29 -14.83
C MET A 4 8.43 -5.59 -15.61
N GLU A 5 7.99 -5.66 -16.86
CA GLU A 5 8.30 -6.76 -17.76
C GLU A 5 9.81 -6.85 -18.04
N ALA A 6 10.44 -5.73 -18.41
CA ALA A 6 11.86 -5.70 -18.74
C ALA A 6 12.77 -6.03 -17.55
N LYS A 7 12.39 -5.60 -16.34
CA LYS A 7 13.20 -5.72 -15.13
C LYS A 7 12.96 -7.01 -14.34
N PHE A 8 11.81 -7.64 -14.50
CA PHE A 8 11.43 -8.81 -13.71
C PHE A 8 10.56 -9.78 -14.52
N ASN A 9 9.36 -9.36 -14.91
CA ASN A 9 8.29 -10.31 -15.21
C ASN A 9 8.48 -11.06 -16.55
N LYS A 10 9.34 -10.58 -17.44
CA LYS A 10 9.67 -11.31 -18.67
C LYS A 10 10.35 -12.65 -18.38
N GLN A 11 11.05 -12.79 -17.26
CA GLN A 11 11.70 -14.03 -16.84
C GLN A 11 10.72 -14.97 -16.10
N PHE A 12 9.88 -14.43 -15.23
CA PHE A 12 9.06 -15.23 -14.30
C PHE A 12 7.62 -15.46 -14.75
N LYS A 13 7.09 -14.61 -15.64
CA LYS A 13 5.76 -14.73 -16.28
C LYS A 13 4.60 -14.84 -15.29
N TYR A 14 4.64 -14.09 -14.18
CA TYR A 14 3.50 -13.96 -13.28
C TYR A 14 2.33 -13.24 -13.97
N PRO A 15 1.08 -13.65 -13.69
CA PRO A 15 -0.09 -13.08 -14.34
C PRO A 15 -0.36 -11.64 -13.90
N TRP A 16 -0.91 -10.85 -14.81
CA TRP A 16 -1.41 -9.51 -14.55
C TRP A 16 -2.92 -9.53 -14.29
N VAL A 17 -3.36 -8.86 -13.22
CA VAL A 17 -4.78 -8.57 -12.97
C VAL A 17 -4.96 -7.07 -12.97
N LEU A 18 -5.79 -6.55 -13.89
CA LEU A 18 -6.13 -5.14 -13.96
C LEU A 18 -7.59 -4.98 -13.55
N LEU A 19 -7.84 -4.13 -12.55
CA LEU A 19 -9.17 -3.84 -12.03
C LEU A 19 -9.51 -2.38 -12.30
N ASN A 20 -10.79 -2.10 -12.57
CA ASN A 20 -11.31 -0.75 -12.78
C ASN A 20 -12.77 -0.68 -12.36
N GLU A 21 -13.23 0.49 -11.92
CA GLU A 21 -14.63 0.75 -11.57
C GLU A 21 -15.55 0.86 -12.80
N GLU A 22 -14.95 1.10 -13.98
CA GLU A 22 -15.64 1.08 -15.27
C GLU A 22 -15.12 -0.04 -16.17
N PRO A 23 -15.93 -0.55 -17.11
CA PRO A 23 -15.46 -1.55 -18.06
C PRO A 23 -14.28 -1.05 -18.90
N PHE A 24 -13.15 -1.76 -18.87
CA PHE A 24 -12.03 -1.47 -19.76
C PHE A 24 -12.45 -1.55 -21.23
N SER A 25 -12.06 -0.56 -22.02
CA SER A 25 -12.31 -0.54 -23.46
C SER A 25 -11.54 -1.64 -24.19
N ASN A 26 -12.07 -2.09 -25.34
CA ASN A 26 -11.38 -3.06 -26.19
C ASN A 26 -10.02 -2.55 -26.70
N ASP A 27 -9.89 -1.24 -26.93
CA ASP A 27 -8.60 -0.63 -27.31
C ASP A 27 -7.58 -0.76 -26.17
N PHE A 28 -7.99 -0.45 -24.94
CA PHE A 28 -7.11 -0.58 -23.77
C PHE A 28 -6.65 -2.02 -23.59
N LYS A 29 -7.58 -2.99 -23.58
CA LYS A 29 -7.26 -4.41 -23.45
C LYS A 29 -6.26 -4.85 -24.53
N ARG A 30 -6.54 -4.52 -25.79
CA ARG A 30 -5.65 -4.85 -26.92
C ARG A 30 -4.25 -4.25 -26.76
N ARG A 31 -4.14 -2.98 -26.38
CA ARG A 31 -2.85 -2.28 -26.27
C ARG A 31 -2.01 -2.74 -25.09
N VAL A 32 -2.63 -3.09 -23.98
CA VAL A 32 -1.91 -3.58 -22.79
C VAL A 32 -1.50 -5.03 -22.97
N SER A 33 -2.35 -5.87 -23.58
CA SER A 33 -2.05 -7.29 -23.80
C SER A 33 -0.83 -7.55 -24.70
N VAL A 34 -0.44 -6.61 -25.56
CA VAL A 34 0.78 -6.78 -26.40
C VAL A 34 2.08 -6.46 -25.65
N LEU A 35 2.01 -5.96 -24.41
CA LEU A 35 3.19 -5.58 -23.62
C LEU A 35 3.78 -6.74 -22.80
N THR A 36 3.08 -7.86 -22.69
CA THR A 36 3.49 -9.01 -21.88
C THR A 36 3.11 -10.32 -22.57
N ASP A 37 3.92 -11.36 -22.38
CA ASP A 37 3.54 -12.73 -22.74
C ASP A 37 2.89 -13.48 -21.57
N ALA A 38 2.83 -12.87 -20.38
CA ALA A 38 2.20 -13.46 -19.22
C ALA A 38 0.66 -13.39 -19.34
N PRO A 39 -0.09 -14.29 -18.68
CA PRO A 39 -1.54 -14.22 -18.65
C PRO A 39 -2.01 -12.86 -18.10
N ILE A 40 -3.03 -12.26 -18.73
CA ILE A 40 -3.59 -10.98 -18.30
C ILE A 40 -5.10 -11.07 -18.20
N SER A 41 -5.63 -10.61 -17.07
CA SER A 41 -7.07 -10.59 -16.77
C SER A 41 -7.53 -9.16 -16.49
N PHE A 42 -8.76 -8.86 -16.90
CA PHE A 42 -9.38 -7.53 -16.72
C PHE A 42 -10.68 -7.70 -15.95
N GLY A 43 -10.78 -7.12 -14.76
CA GLY A 43 -11.93 -7.19 -13.88
C GLY A 43 -12.66 -5.86 -13.73
N LEU A 44 -13.99 -5.93 -13.62
CA LEU A 44 -14.83 -4.81 -13.21
C LEU A 44 -15.03 -4.89 -11.69
N ILE A 45 -14.70 -3.82 -10.98
CA ILE A 45 -14.89 -3.77 -9.53
C ILE A 45 -16.40 -3.79 -9.23
N PRO A 46 -16.88 -4.67 -8.32
CA PRO A 46 -18.27 -4.64 -7.89
C PRO A 46 -18.66 -3.25 -7.37
N HIS A 47 -19.85 -2.79 -7.73
CA HIS A 47 -20.33 -1.44 -7.39
C HIS A 47 -20.16 -1.11 -5.89
N ASP A 48 -20.59 -2.01 -5.01
CA ASP A 48 -20.60 -1.78 -3.56
C ASP A 48 -19.21 -1.79 -2.91
N HIS A 49 -18.21 -2.32 -3.63
CA HIS A 49 -16.81 -2.29 -3.21
C HIS A 49 -16.12 -0.96 -3.55
N TRP A 50 -16.65 -0.21 -4.52
CA TRP A 50 -16.07 1.06 -4.97
C TRP A 50 -16.81 2.29 -4.46
N PHE A 51 -18.14 2.34 -4.62
CA PHE A 51 -18.89 3.56 -4.39
C PHE A 51 -19.19 3.80 -2.90
N GLN A 52 -19.40 5.08 -2.57
CA GLN A 52 -19.72 5.51 -1.21
C GLN A 52 -20.98 4.81 -0.69
N PRO A 53 -20.91 4.14 0.48
CA PRO A 53 -22.07 3.51 1.09
C PRO A 53 -23.17 4.49 1.47
N GLU A 54 -24.42 4.02 1.46
CA GLU A 54 -25.60 4.85 1.77
C GLU A 54 -25.65 5.39 3.20
N TRP A 55 -24.98 4.73 4.16
CA TRP A 55 -24.95 5.16 5.56
C TRP A 55 -24.01 6.35 5.82
N ILE A 56 -23.20 6.76 4.83
CA ILE A 56 -22.37 7.96 4.92
C ILE A 56 -23.26 9.22 4.82
N ASP A 57 -23.16 10.10 5.82
CA ASP A 57 -23.76 11.43 5.75
C ASP A 57 -23.01 12.29 4.72
N GLU A 58 -23.60 12.40 3.53
CA GLU A 58 -23.00 13.14 2.41
C GLU A 58 -22.80 14.63 2.70
N LYS A 59 -23.63 15.24 3.56
CA LYS A 59 -23.44 16.64 3.96
C LYS A 59 -22.18 16.75 4.81
N ARG A 60 -22.00 15.88 5.80
CA ARG A 60 -20.79 15.82 6.63
C ARG A 60 -19.54 15.51 5.80
N ALA A 61 -19.63 14.55 4.86
CA ALA A 61 -18.54 14.22 3.95
C ALA A 61 -18.16 15.43 3.07
N THR A 62 -19.14 16.16 2.54
CA THR A 62 -18.92 17.40 1.78
C THR A 62 -18.20 18.47 2.61
N GLU A 63 -18.57 18.65 3.88
CA GLU A 63 -17.91 19.59 4.79
C GLU A 63 -16.44 19.20 5.03
N GLY A 64 -16.15 17.92 5.24
CA GLY A 64 -14.79 17.38 5.36
C GLY A 64 -13.95 17.60 4.10
N ARG A 65 -14.51 17.32 2.93
CA ARG A 65 -13.88 17.61 1.63
C ARG A 65 -13.55 19.10 1.47
N ASN A 66 -14.51 19.97 1.73
CA ASN A 66 -14.33 21.42 1.65
C ASN A 66 -13.27 21.94 2.64
N LYS A 67 -13.17 21.35 3.83
CA LYS A 67 -12.11 21.67 4.80
C LYS A 67 -10.72 21.37 4.23
N LEU A 68 -10.53 20.18 3.67
CA LEU A 68 -9.24 19.76 3.09
C LEU A 68 -8.87 20.57 1.84
N VAL A 69 -9.85 20.93 0.99
CA VAL A 69 -9.63 21.84 -0.15
C VAL A 69 -9.12 23.21 0.32
N ARG A 70 -9.74 23.79 1.36
CA ARG A 70 -9.29 25.07 1.93
C ARG A 70 -7.88 25.02 2.52
N GLN A 71 -7.43 23.84 2.95
CA GLN A 71 -6.09 23.60 3.48
C GLN A 71 -5.06 23.31 2.38
N GLY A 72 -5.46 23.24 1.10
CA GLY A 72 -4.57 22.92 -0.01
C GLY A 72 -4.11 21.46 -0.05
N ILE A 73 -4.86 20.56 0.59
CA ILE A 73 -4.51 19.14 0.67
C ILE A 73 -4.78 18.46 -0.68
N ILE A 74 -3.79 17.72 -1.19
CA ILE A 74 -3.91 16.97 -2.44
C ILE A 74 -5.08 15.98 -2.37
N TYR A 75 -5.90 15.96 -3.42
CA TYR A 75 -7.15 15.19 -3.49
C TYR A 75 -8.18 15.52 -2.40
N GLY A 76 -8.03 16.65 -1.68
CA GLY A 76 -8.93 17.02 -0.57
C GLY A 76 -10.41 16.99 -0.96
N GLY A 77 -10.75 17.44 -2.17
CA GLY A 77 -12.11 17.45 -2.71
C GLY A 77 -12.54 16.22 -3.52
N SER A 78 -11.66 15.23 -3.73
CA SER A 78 -11.92 14.11 -4.65
C SER A 78 -12.72 12.99 -3.96
N VAL A 79 -13.86 12.62 -4.54
CA VAL A 79 -14.66 11.47 -4.09
C VAL A 79 -14.04 10.17 -4.61
N SER A 80 -13.69 10.10 -5.90
CA SER A 80 -13.08 8.90 -6.49
C SER A 80 -11.76 8.51 -5.82
N TYR A 81 -10.98 9.48 -5.32
CA TYR A 81 -9.76 9.17 -4.55
C TYR A 81 -10.07 8.49 -3.22
N ARG A 82 -11.17 8.86 -2.55
CA ARG A 82 -11.61 8.21 -1.31
C ARG A 82 -12.14 6.80 -1.57
N ASN A 83 -12.90 6.63 -2.65
CA ASN A 83 -13.33 5.32 -3.14
C ASN A 83 -12.12 4.41 -3.38
N MET A 84 -11.07 4.94 -4.03
CA MET A 84 -9.82 4.22 -4.27
C MET A 84 -9.11 3.84 -2.95
N CYS A 85 -8.96 4.78 -2.00
CA CYS A 85 -8.36 4.48 -0.70
C CYS A 85 -9.14 3.39 0.05
N ARG A 86 -10.47 3.48 0.08
CA ARG A 86 -11.34 2.47 0.69
C ARG A 86 -11.23 1.12 -0.01
N PHE A 87 -11.27 1.11 -1.35
CA PHE A 87 -11.15 -0.11 -2.15
C PHE A 87 -9.83 -0.85 -1.90
N ASN A 88 -8.72 -0.11 -1.91
CA ASN A 88 -7.41 -0.67 -1.63
C ASN A 88 -7.26 -1.08 -0.16
N SER A 89 -7.96 -0.43 0.77
CA SER A 89 -7.94 -0.83 2.18
C SER A 89 -8.72 -2.12 2.44
N GLY A 90 -9.89 -2.33 1.82
CA GLY A 90 -10.83 -3.36 2.28
C GLY A 90 -11.35 -4.35 1.25
N PHE A 91 -11.12 -4.13 -0.05
CA PHE A 91 -11.91 -4.83 -1.07
C PHE A 91 -11.11 -5.49 -2.18
N PHE A 92 -9.93 -4.98 -2.55
CA PHE A 92 -9.22 -5.52 -3.71
C PHE A 92 -8.93 -7.02 -3.56
N TYR A 93 -8.51 -7.47 -2.37
CA TYR A 93 -8.19 -8.88 -2.07
C TYR A 93 -9.42 -9.80 -2.01
N HIS A 94 -10.64 -9.25 -2.07
CA HIS A 94 -11.90 -9.98 -2.23
C HIS A 94 -12.37 -10.11 -3.68
N HIS A 95 -11.73 -9.42 -4.63
CA HIS A 95 -12.11 -9.52 -6.04
C HIS A 95 -11.94 -10.96 -6.55
N GLU A 96 -12.89 -11.45 -7.36
CA GLU A 96 -12.93 -12.85 -7.84
C GLU A 96 -11.64 -13.27 -8.55
N LEU A 97 -11.08 -12.38 -9.37
CA LEU A 97 -9.82 -12.60 -10.10
C LEU A 97 -8.60 -12.72 -9.19
N LEU A 98 -8.68 -12.28 -7.93
CA LEU A 98 -7.59 -12.35 -6.96
C LEU A 98 -7.72 -13.54 -5.99
N GLN A 99 -8.89 -14.20 -5.93
CA GLN A 99 -9.10 -15.36 -5.05
C GLN A 99 -8.13 -16.53 -5.29
N PRO A 100 -7.74 -16.86 -6.53
CA PRO A 100 -6.80 -17.96 -6.77
C PRO A 100 -5.37 -17.70 -6.31
N TYR A 101 -5.01 -16.46 -5.96
CA TYR A 101 -3.64 -16.09 -5.63
C TYR A 101 -3.48 -15.89 -4.13
N GLN A 102 -2.28 -16.20 -3.63
CA GLN A 102 -1.85 -15.93 -2.26
C GLN A 102 -1.06 -14.62 -2.15
N TRP A 103 -0.30 -14.26 -3.20
CA TRP A 103 0.54 -13.07 -3.22
C TRP A 103 0.09 -12.10 -4.31
N TYR A 104 0.34 -10.82 -4.10
CA TYR A 104 0.20 -9.78 -5.12
C TYR A 104 1.39 -8.83 -5.08
N TRP A 105 1.66 -8.20 -6.21
CA TRP A 105 2.56 -7.06 -6.32
C TRP A 105 1.75 -5.90 -6.91
N ARG A 106 1.50 -4.86 -6.11
CA ARG A 106 0.80 -3.66 -6.57
C ARG A 106 1.69 -2.84 -7.49
N VAL A 107 1.15 -2.47 -8.65
CA VAL A 107 1.83 -1.64 -9.65
C VAL A 107 0.89 -0.53 -10.09
N GLU A 108 1.25 0.71 -9.77
CA GLU A 108 0.54 1.91 -10.22
C GLU A 108 0.99 2.37 -11.62
N PRO A 109 0.19 3.19 -12.32
CA PRO A 109 0.64 3.94 -13.49
C PRO A 109 1.82 4.87 -13.17
N ASP A 110 2.57 5.26 -14.21
CA ASP A 110 3.67 6.25 -14.13
C ASP A 110 4.81 5.96 -13.14
N VAL A 111 4.93 4.72 -12.70
CA VAL A 111 6.07 4.25 -11.89
C VAL A 111 7.32 4.00 -12.74
N ARG A 112 8.47 3.88 -12.06
CA ARG A 112 9.73 3.43 -12.64
C ARG A 112 10.35 2.30 -11.83
N TYR A 113 10.89 1.30 -12.54
CA TYR A 113 11.72 0.24 -12.01
C TYR A 113 13.13 0.36 -12.61
N PHE A 114 14.14 0.53 -11.75
CA PHE A 114 15.48 0.89 -12.19
C PHE A 114 16.44 -0.29 -12.30
N CYS A 115 16.22 -1.33 -11.51
CA CYS A 115 17.15 -2.45 -11.34
C CYS A 115 16.57 -3.72 -11.93
N ASP A 116 17.43 -4.54 -12.51
CA ASP A 116 17.09 -5.88 -12.96
C ASP A 116 16.96 -6.80 -11.72
N LEU A 117 15.93 -7.65 -11.70
CA LEU A 117 15.70 -8.63 -10.64
C LEU A 117 15.93 -10.03 -11.20
N GLU A 118 17.04 -10.64 -10.77
CA GLU A 118 17.45 -11.98 -11.21
C GLU A 118 16.89 -13.12 -10.33
N TYR A 119 16.19 -12.76 -9.26
CA TYR A 119 15.51 -13.68 -8.35
C TYR A 119 14.01 -13.40 -8.33
N ASP A 120 13.25 -14.33 -7.76
CA ASP A 120 11.80 -14.23 -7.61
C ASP A 120 11.44 -13.63 -6.24
N PRO A 121 10.93 -12.38 -6.17
CA PRO A 121 10.57 -11.75 -4.90
C PRO A 121 9.40 -12.46 -4.18
N PHE A 122 8.48 -13.09 -4.91
CA PHE A 122 7.39 -13.83 -4.28
C PHE A 122 7.92 -15.06 -3.55
N LEU A 123 8.78 -15.85 -4.22
CA LEU A 123 9.41 -17.01 -3.59
C LEU A 123 10.36 -16.59 -2.46
N PHE A 124 11.10 -15.48 -2.62
CA PHE A 124 11.93 -14.95 -1.54
C PHE A 124 11.11 -14.64 -0.29
N LEU A 125 9.98 -13.94 -0.43
CA LEU A 125 9.12 -13.61 0.70
C LEU A 125 8.53 -14.88 1.33
N GLN A 126 8.05 -15.82 0.51
CA GLN A 126 7.51 -17.09 0.97
C GLN A 126 8.54 -17.92 1.75
N ASP A 127 9.72 -18.16 1.17
CA ASP A 127 10.77 -19.01 1.73
C ASP A 127 11.40 -18.41 2.99
N ASN A 128 11.34 -17.09 3.15
CA ASN A 128 11.86 -16.36 4.31
C ASN A 128 10.77 -15.95 5.32
N ASN A 129 9.57 -16.56 5.22
CA ASN A 129 8.43 -16.32 6.11
C ASN A 129 8.12 -14.82 6.29
N LYS A 130 8.19 -14.07 5.18
CA LYS A 130 7.75 -12.68 5.10
C LYS A 130 6.27 -12.63 4.76
N LEU A 131 5.69 -11.44 4.89
CA LEU A 131 4.26 -11.20 4.71
C LEU A 131 3.98 -9.89 3.98
N TYR A 132 4.81 -8.86 4.21
CA TYR A 132 4.65 -7.55 3.59
C TYR A 132 6.01 -7.01 3.16
N GLY A 133 6.10 -6.48 1.95
CA GLY A 133 7.33 -5.94 1.38
C GLY A 133 7.13 -4.54 0.82
N PHE A 134 8.05 -3.63 1.14
CA PHE A 134 7.99 -2.22 0.74
C PHE A 134 9.33 -1.69 0.23
N THR A 135 9.30 -0.56 -0.49
CA THR A 135 10.50 0.18 -0.96
C THR A 135 10.61 1.60 -0.41
N ILE A 136 9.50 2.27 -0.09
CA ILE A 136 9.51 3.65 0.42
C ILE A 136 8.64 3.72 1.67
N SER A 137 9.05 4.52 2.66
CA SER A 137 8.25 4.86 3.83
C SER A 137 8.35 6.35 4.14
N MET A 138 7.25 6.96 4.57
CA MET A 138 7.14 8.42 4.77
C MET A 138 6.08 8.75 5.82
N PRO A 139 6.08 9.97 6.39
CA PRO A 139 4.99 10.42 7.24
C PRO A 139 3.78 10.82 6.37
N GLU A 140 2.59 10.50 6.86
CA GLU A 140 1.33 10.97 6.29
C GLU A 140 1.08 12.44 6.67
N TRP A 141 0.19 13.10 5.93
CA TRP A 141 -0.29 14.42 6.26
C TRP A 141 -1.37 14.31 7.33
N GLU A 142 -1.04 14.67 8.57
CA GLU A 142 -1.94 14.61 9.73
C GLU A 142 -3.37 15.11 9.46
N PRO A 143 -3.62 16.23 8.73
CA PRO A 143 -4.98 16.68 8.44
C PRO A 143 -5.87 15.67 7.71
N THR A 144 -5.28 14.67 7.05
CA THR A 144 -6.00 13.62 6.31
C THR A 144 -6.48 12.48 7.20
N ILE A 145 -5.89 12.32 8.38
CA ILE A 145 -6.10 11.20 9.31
C ILE A 145 -6.23 11.63 10.79
N PRO A 146 -6.84 12.78 11.15
CA PRO A 146 -6.81 13.29 12.53
C PRO A 146 -7.45 12.35 13.56
N THR A 147 -8.34 11.44 13.16
CA THR A 147 -8.97 10.48 14.08
C THR A 147 -8.56 9.02 13.87
N LEU A 148 -7.72 8.72 12.87
CA LEU A 148 -7.33 7.34 12.53
C LEU A 148 -6.63 6.63 13.70
N TRP A 149 -5.67 7.31 14.34
CA TRP A 149 -4.94 6.70 15.46
C TRP A 149 -5.83 6.49 16.68
N GLY A 150 -6.73 7.44 16.97
CA GLY A 150 -7.73 7.29 18.03
C GLY A 150 -8.60 6.05 17.82
N ALA A 151 -9.17 5.91 16.62
CA ALA A 151 -9.96 4.73 16.25
C ALA A 151 -9.15 3.43 16.33
N THR A 152 -7.88 3.47 15.95
CA THR A 152 -6.97 2.31 16.05
C THR A 152 -6.73 1.92 17.51
N LYS A 153 -6.46 2.90 18.39
CA LYS A 153 -6.28 2.65 19.83
C LYS A 153 -7.52 2.05 20.47
N ASP A 154 -8.70 2.55 20.11
CA ASP A 154 -9.97 1.99 20.58
C ASP A 154 -10.11 0.52 20.16
N PHE A 155 -9.85 0.22 18.87
CA PHE A 155 -9.93 -1.15 18.34
C PHE A 155 -8.98 -2.12 19.05
N ILE A 156 -7.70 -1.75 19.25
CA ILE A 156 -6.73 -2.65 19.90
C ILE A 156 -6.95 -2.78 21.41
N SER A 157 -7.57 -1.79 22.04
CA SER A 157 -8.00 -1.88 23.43
C SER A 157 -9.13 -2.90 23.60
N GLU A 158 -10.06 -2.95 22.64
CA GLU A 158 -11.16 -3.93 22.60
C GLU A 158 -10.73 -5.31 22.09
N ASN A 159 -9.64 -5.38 21.32
CA ASN A 159 -9.15 -6.60 20.68
C ASN A 159 -7.64 -6.85 20.89
N PRO A 160 -7.16 -6.90 22.15
CA PRO A 160 -5.72 -7.04 22.43
C PRO A 160 -5.12 -8.33 21.88
N GLN A 161 -5.93 -9.37 21.67
CA GLN A 161 -5.50 -10.66 21.12
C GLN A 161 -4.96 -10.59 19.68
N TYR A 162 -5.27 -9.52 18.93
CA TYR A 162 -4.74 -9.34 17.58
C TYR A 162 -3.39 -8.61 17.53
N VAL A 163 -3.00 -7.97 18.62
CA VAL A 163 -1.71 -7.26 18.68
C VAL A 163 -0.60 -8.28 18.91
N SER A 164 0.31 -8.39 17.94
CA SER A 164 1.47 -9.28 18.06
C SER A 164 2.41 -8.78 19.16
N GLU A 165 2.99 -9.68 19.95
CA GLU A 165 3.98 -9.31 20.98
C GLU A 165 5.25 -8.72 20.36
N ASP A 166 5.70 -9.29 19.23
CA ASP A 166 6.87 -8.86 18.46
C ASP A 166 6.49 -7.89 17.32
N ASN A 167 5.53 -7.00 17.55
CA ASN A 167 5.04 -6.06 16.54
C ASN A 167 6.05 -4.92 16.24
N ALA A 168 5.70 -4.05 15.30
CA ALA A 168 6.49 -2.89 14.89
C ALA A 168 5.91 -1.56 15.44
N MET A 169 5.40 -1.52 16.67
CA MET A 169 4.86 -0.29 17.30
C MET A 169 5.84 0.88 17.25
N ASP A 170 7.14 0.64 17.47
CA ASP A 170 8.18 1.67 17.46
C ASP A 170 8.42 2.28 16.06
N PHE A 171 7.88 1.66 14.99
CA PHE A 171 7.82 2.32 13.67
C PHE A 171 6.69 3.35 13.62
N LEU A 172 5.54 3.05 14.24
CA LEU A 172 4.35 3.90 14.26
C LEU A 172 4.39 4.99 15.33
N SER A 173 5.16 4.82 16.40
CA SER A 173 5.06 5.69 17.58
C SER A 173 6.40 5.84 18.29
N ASP A 174 6.77 7.08 18.62
CA ASP A 174 7.96 7.37 19.42
C ASP A 174 7.69 7.37 20.94
N ASN A 175 6.45 7.09 21.35
CA ASN A 175 6.00 7.12 22.75
C ASN A 175 5.09 5.93 23.10
N ALA A 176 5.51 4.73 22.69
CA ALA A 176 4.87 3.46 23.04
C ALA A 176 3.37 3.40 22.71
N GLY A 177 2.98 4.04 21.61
CA GLY A 177 1.61 4.03 21.08
C GLY A 177 0.72 5.17 21.59
N ASP A 178 1.20 6.08 22.44
CA ASP A 178 0.36 7.20 22.90
C ASP A 178 -0.09 8.10 21.73
N THR A 179 0.84 8.46 20.86
CA THR A 179 0.59 9.22 19.61
C THR A 179 1.18 8.53 18.39
N TYR A 180 0.52 8.70 17.24
CA TYR A 180 1.04 8.27 15.94
C TYR A 180 2.08 9.27 15.44
N ASN A 181 3.27 8.80 15.07
CA ASN A 181 4.31 9.62 14.45
C ASN A 181 4.08 9.85 12.94
N LEU A 182 2.95 9.35 12.41
CA LEU A 182 2.49 9.45 11.02
C LEU A 182 3.21 8.53 10.03
N CYS A 183 4.21 7.76 10.45
CA CYS A 183 5.00 6.91 9.57
C CYS A 183 4.20 5.74 8.99
N HIS A 184 4.27 5.60 7.67
CA HIS A 184 3.65 4.50 6.93
C HIS A 184 4.55 4.03 5.78
N PHE A 185 4.35 2.79 5.35
CA PHE A 185 4.87 2.24 4.10
C PHE A 185 4.03 2.74 2.92
N TRP A 186 4.71 3.15 1.84
CA TRP A 186 4.05 3.82 0.72
C TRP A 186 3.45 2.80 -0.27
N SER A 187 2.16 2.49 -0.08
CA SER A 187 1.45 1.34 -0.68
C SER A 187 1.33 1.30 -2.20
N ASN A 188 1.71 2.35 -2.95
CA ASN A 188 1.78 2.25 -4.42
C ASN A 188 2.81 1.20 -4.89
N PHE A 189 3.79 0.91 -4.05
CA PHE A 189 4.57 -0.32 -4.12
C PHE A 189 4.28 -1.17 -2.89
N GLU A 190 3.76 -2.37 -3.09
CA GLU A 190 3.69 -3.39 -2.05
C GLU A 190 3.70 -4.78 -2.68
N ILE A 191 4.48 -5.68 -2.08
CA ILE A 191 4.42 -7.12 -2.35
C ILE A 191 3.98 -7.78 -1.07
N ALA A 192 2.77 -8.35 -1.03
CA ALA A 192 2.23 -8.84 0.23
C ALA A 192 1.39 -10.11 0.06
N ASN A 193 1.29 -10.85 1.16
CA ASN A 193 0.49 -12.05 1.27
C ASN A 193 -0.97 -11.66 1.56
N MET A 194 -1.87 -11.98 0.63
CA MET A 194 -3.29 -11.67 0.73
C MET A 194 -4.00 -12.41 1.86
N ASP A 195 -3.43 -13.50 2.39
CA ASP A 195 -3.99 -14.20 3.54
C ASP A 195 -3.95 -13.32 4.80
N PHE A 196 -3.03 -12.34 4.87
CA PHE A 196 -3.04 -11.34 5.93
C PHE A 196 -4.31 -10.48 5.88
N TRP A 197 -4.62 -9.94 4.70
CA TRP A 197 -5.81 -9.10 4.48
C TRP A 197 -7.11 -9.89 4.66
N ARG A 198 -7.11 -11.16 4.23
CA ARG A 198 -8.23 -12.08 4.42
C ARG A 198 -8.35 -12.61 5.86
N GLY A 199 -7.36 -12.35 6.70
CA GLY A 199 -7.31 -12.81 8.08
C GLY A 199 -8.32 -12.09 8.97
N GLU A 200 -8.73 -12.76 10.06
CA GLU A 200 -9.74 -12.24 10.99
C GLU A 200 -9.36 -10.88 11.59
N ALA A 201 -8.09 -10.71 12.01
CA ALA A 201 -7.61 -9.47 12.61
C ALA A 201 -7.77 -8.27 11.66
N TYR A 202 -7.32 -8.41 10.40
CA TYR A 202 -7.42 -7.33 9.42
C TYR A 202 -8.87 -7.05 9.02
N THR A 203 -9.66 -8.10 8.79
CA THR A 203 -11.08 -7.97 8.42
C THR A 203 -11.83 -7.18 9.50
N LYS A 204 -11.67 -7.56 10.78
CA LYS A 204 -12.31 -6.83 11.89
C LYS A 204 -11.80 -5.41 12.06
N TYR A 205 -10.50 -5.18 11.81
CA TYR A 205 -9.93 -3.84 11.86
C TYR A 205 -10.50 -2.95 10.76
N PHE A 206 -10.55 -3.45 9.52
CA PHE A 206 -11.14 -2.74 8.40
C PHE A 206 -12.63 -2.44 8.66
N ASP A 207 -13.42 -3.43 9.11
CA ASP A 207 -14.83 -3.25 9.42
C ASP A 207 -15.03 -2.16 10.51
N TYR A 208 -14.20 -2.18 11.56
CA TYR A 208 -14.22 -1.16 12.60
C TYR A 208 -13.92 0.25 12.05
N LEU A 209 -12.92 0.38 11.17
CA LEU A 209 -12.58 1.66 10.53
C LEU A 209 -13.66 2.13 9.55
N GLU A 210 -14.24 1.20 8.79
CA GLU A 210 -15.35 1.45 7.87
C GLU A 210 -16.52 2.05 8.65
N GLU A 211 -16.93 1.48 9.78
CA GLU A 211 -18.02 2.01 10.62
C GLU A 211 -17.78 3.46 11.11
N LYS A 212 -16.53 3.89 11.27
CA LYS A 212 -16.22 5.29 11.66
C LYS A 212 -16.43 6.29 10.53
N GLY A 213 -16.45 5.83 9.27
CA GLY A 213 -16.62 6.65 8.07
C GLY A 213 -15.42 7.57 7.75
N GLY A 214 -14.25 7.30 8.33
CA GLY A 214 -13.07 8.15 8.17
C GLY A 214 -12.54 8.26 6.74
N PHE A 215 -12.81 7.26 5.90
CA PHE A 215 -12.56 7.33 4.45
C PHE A 215 -13.26 8.53 3.77
N TYR A 216 -14.47 8.89 4.23
CA TYR A 216 -15.31 9.92 3.61
C TYR A 216 -15.41 11.21 4.40
N TYR A 217 -15.48 11.14 5.74
CA TYR A 217 -15.50 12.31 6.61
C TYR A 217 -14.12 12.98 6.71
N GLU A 218 -13.04 12.21 6.52
CA GLU A 218 -11.66 12.68 6.44
C GLU A 218 -11.09 12.34 5.04
N ARG A 219 -9.88 11.78 4.98
CA ARG A 219 -9.27 11.26 3.75
C ARG A 219 -8.27 10.15 4.08
N TRP A 220 -8.71 9.18 4.87
CA TRP A 220 -7.87 8.04 5.25
C TRP A 220 -7.37 7.31 4.00
N GLY A 221 -6.05 7.24 3.86
CA GLY A 221 -5.40 6.50 2.80
C GLY A 221 -5.25 5.02 3.14
N ASP A 222 -5.19 4.17 2.12
CA ASP A 222 -4.84 2.76 2.29
C ASP A 222 -3.41 2.58 2.84
N ALA A 223 -2.48 3.46 2.44
CA ALA A 223 -1.09 3.39 2.90
C ALA A 223 -0.94 3.42 4.44
N PRO A 224 -1.47 4.42 5.18
CA PRO A 224 -1.42 4.39 6.64
C PRO A 224 -2.24 3.25 7.25
N ILE A 225 -3.38 2.85 6.66
CA ILE A 225 -4.21 1.74 7.19
C ILE A 225 -3.47 0.40 7.09
N HIS A 226 -2.94 0.07 5.91
CA HIS A 226 -2.13 -1.13 5.69
C HIS A 226 -0.95 -1.13 6.67
N SER A 227 -0.24 0.00 6.76
CA SER A 227 0.97 0.13 7.58
C SER A 227 0.70 -0.05 9.07
N ILE A 228 -0.38 0.54 9.58
CA ILE A 228 -0.81 0.35 10.97
C ILE A 228 -1.14 -1.13 11.19
N ALA A 229 -1.94 -1.73 10.32
CA ALA A 229 -2.34 -3.12 10.48
C ALA A 229 -1.16 -4.10 10.44
N VAL A 230 -0.28 -4.03 9.44
CA VAL A 230 0.90 -4.92 9.38
C VAL A 230 1.84 -4.67 10.56
N SER A 231 1.99 -3.41 11.00
CA SER A 231 2.87 -3.09 12.11
C SER A 231 2.33 -3.49 13.47
N LEU A 232 1.02 -3.72 13.62
CA LEU A 232 0.41 -4.14 14.88
C LEU A 232 0.08 -5.64 14.92
N PHE A 233 -0.41 -6.21 13.83
CA PHE A 233 -1.00 -7.56 13.80
C PHE A 233 -0.04 -8.65 13.27
N ALA A 234 1.08 -8.25 12.67
CA ALA A 234 2.15 -9.17 12.29
C ALA A 234 3.40 -8.98 13.15
N LYS A 235 4.30 -9.96 13.11
CA LYS A 235 5.63 -9.79 13.70
C LYS A 235 6.46 -8.88 12.81
N LYS A 236 7.26 -7.99 13.39
CA LYS A 236 8.11 -7.04 12.66
C LYS A 236 9.07 -7.75 11.69
N GLU A 237 9.53 -8.96 12.03
CA GLU A 237 10.41 -9.78 11.18
C GLU A 237 9.71 -10.26 9.89
N GLN A 238 8.37 -10.24 9.83
CA GLN A 238 7.61 -10.61 8.63
C GLN A 238 7.47 -9.44 7.65
N ILE A 239 7.84 -8.23 8.05
CA ILE A 239 7.86 -7.05 7.17
C ILE A 239 9.26 -6.92 6.57
N HIS A 240 9.35 -6.68 5.27
CA HIS A 240 10.60 -6.67 4.51
C HIS A 240 10.80 -5.36 3.76
N PHE A 241 11.96 -4.75 3.96
CA PHE A 241 12.42 -3.62 3.15
C PHE A 241 13.24 -4.13 1.96
N PHE A 242 12.71 -3.97 0.75
CA PHE A 242 13.38 -4.31 -0.49
C PHE A 242 14.42 -3.25 -0.86
N LYS A 243 15.58 -3.31 -0.21
CA LYS A 243 16.72 -2.39 -0.43
C LYS A 243 17.33 -2.46 -1.84
N ASP A 244 16.99 -3.48 -2.60
CA ASP A 244 17.55 -3.85 -3.90
C ASP A 244 16.58 -3.60 -5.07
N ILE A 245 15.30 -3.32 -4.81
CA ILE A 245 14.31 -2.99 -5.83
C ILE A 245 14.26 -1.48 -6.04
N GLY A 246 15.07 -0.96 -6.97
CA GLY A 246 15.03 0.46 -7.33
C GLY A 246 13.68 0.86 -7.93
N TYR A 247 13.01 1.81 -7.27
CA TYR A 247 11.63 2.17 -7.54
C TYR A 247 11.41 3.68 -7.45
N ARG A 248 10.55 4.22 -8.32
CA ARG A 248 10.06 5.60 -8.20
C ARG A 248 8.59 5.68 -8.54
N HIS A 249 7.89 6.44 -7.71
CA HIS A 249 6.61 7.04 -8.02
C HIS A 249 6.78 8.53 -7.73
N SER A 250 6.53 9.40 -8.72
CA SER A 250 6.90 10.82 -8.60
C SER A 250 6.25 11.47 -7.35
N PRO A 251 6.99 12.29 -6.58
CA PRO A 251 8.38 12.72 -6.79
C PRO A 251 9.44 11.84 -6.13
N PHE A 252 9.06 10.81 -5.35
CA PHE A 252 9.99 10.07 -4.49
C PHE A 252 10.59 8.85 -5.17
N GLN A 253 11.85 8.57 -4.84
CA GLN A 253 12.64 7.50 -5.43
C GLN A 253 13.40 6.76 -4.33
N HIS A 254 13.32 5.44 -4.35
CA HIS A 254 14.26 4.56 -3.68
C HIS A 254 15.28 4.09 -4.73
N CYS A 255 16.57 4.35 -4.49
CA CYS A 255 17.64 3.87 -5.35
C CYS A 255 18.62 3.02 -4.52
N PRO A 256 18.79 1.73 -4.85
CA PRO A 256 19.75 0.86 -4.18
C PRO A 256 21.14 1.46 -4.14
N GLN A 257 21.94 1.06 -3.15
CA GLN A 257 23.25 1.65 -2.89
C GLN A 257 24.37 0.61 -3.01
N GLY A 258 25.58 1.07 -3.34
CA GLY A 258 26.81 0.27 -3.24
C GLY A 258 26.82 -1.01 -4.10
N ARG A 259 26.72 -2.17 -3.46
CA ARG A 259 26.75 -3.47 -4.14
C ARG A 259 25.42 -3.77 -4.83
N ASP A 260 24.30 -3.54 -4.15
CA ASP A 260 22.96 -3.80 -4.66
C ASP A 260 22.70 -2.98 -5.94
N TRP A 261 23.17 -1.72 -5.97
CA TRP A 261 23.10 -0.87 -7.17
C TRP A 261 23.84 -1.44 -8.38
N ARG A 262 25.05 -1.97 -8.15
CA ARG A 262 25.93 -2.49 -9.22
C ARG A 262 25.44 -3.83 -9.73
N GLU A 263 25.10 -4.76 -8.83
CA GLU A 263 24.64 -6.10 -9.18
C GLU A 263 23.26 -6.08 -9.82
N GLY A 264 22.35 -5.23 -9.32
CA GLY A 264 21.03 -4.98 -9.92
C GLY A 264 21.08 -4.18 -11.22
N ARG A 265 22.27 -3.79 -11.73
CA ARG A 265 22.45 -2.97 -12.95
C ARG A 265 21.49 -1.76 -12.98
N CYS A 266 21.38 -1.09 -11.84
CA CYS A 266 20.39 -0.05 -11.60
C CYS A 266 20.65 1.18 -12.47
N SER A 267 19.59 1.74 -13.06
CA SER A 267 19.68 2.95 -13.91
C SER A 267 19.36 4.26 -13.18
N CYS A 268 19.03 4.23 -11.88
CA CYS A 268 18.81 5.42 -11.07
C CYS A 268 20.13 6.07 -10.61
N ASP A 269 20.11 7.38 -10.38
CA ASP A 269 21.20 8.09 -9.70
C ASP A 269 21.16 7.76 -8.19
N PRO A 270 22.20 7.14 -7.61
CA PRO A 270 22.25 6.86 -6.17
C PRO A 270 22.08 8.08 -5.27
N ASN A 271 22.33 9.29 -5.78
CA ASN A 271 22.17 10.54 -5.04
C ASN A 271 20.72 11.08 -5.04
N ASP A 272 19.89 10.65 -6.00
CA ASP A 272 18.44 10.91 -5.99
C ASP A 272 17.75 9.79 -5.22
N ASN A 273 17.88 9.82 -3.89
CA ASN A 273 17.35 8.79 -3.00
C ASN A 273 16.62 9.38 -1.79
N PHE A 274 15.37 8.97 -1.62
CA PHE A 274 14.48 9.42 -0.56
C PHE A 274 14.75 8.76 0.79
N ASP A 275 15.37 7.58 0.81
CA ASP A 275 15.60 6.73 1.99
C ASP A 275 15.99 7.49 3.27
N PHE A 276 16.89 8.47 3.17
CA PHE A 276 17.38 9.24 4.32
C PHE A 276 17.03 10.74 4.28
N ALA A 277 16.09 11.13 3.43
CA ALA A 277 15.49 12.46 3.43
C ALA A 277 14.83 12.77 4.79
N GLN A 278 14.65 14.05 5.09
CA GLN A 278 14.08 14.49 6.37
C GLN A 278 12.68 13.92 6.62
N ASN A 279 11.89 13.77 5.57
CA ASN A 279 10.53 13.25 5.59
C ASN A 279 10.46 11.77 5.18
N SER A 280 11.54 11.00 5.35
CA SER A 280 11.50 9.54 5.22
C SER A 280 11.36 8.87 6.58
N CYS A 281 10.59 7.79 6.62
CA CYS A 281 10.42 6.96 7.82
C CYS A 281 11.37 5.75 7.87
N LEU A 282 12.27 5.59 6.89
CA LEU A 282 13.17 4.44 6.86
C LEU A 282 14.08 4.40 8.10
N ARG A 283 14.43 5.55 8.67
CA ARG A 283 15.22 5.61 9.92
C ARG A 283 14.47 5.04 11.12
N HIS A 284 13.15 5.15 11.17
CA HIS A 284 12.35 4.51 12.22
C HIS A 284 12.32 2.99 12.00
N TRP A 285 12.11 2.56 10.76
CA TRP A 285 12.16 1.14 10.38
C TRP A 285 13.49 0.47 10.74
N LEU A 286 14.62 1.09 10.37
CA LEU A 286 15.95 0.50 10.60
C LEU A 286 16.35 0.42 12.09
N ARG A 287 15.67 1.13 13.01
CA ARG A 287 15.95 1.05 14.45
C ARG A 287 15.26 -0.13 15.15
N LEU A 288 14.36 -0.83 14.44
CA LEU A 288 13.64 -1.97 15.01
C LEU A 288 14.52 -3.23 15.22
N PHE A 289 15.70 -3.24 14.60
CA PHE A 289 16.66 -4.35 14.53
C PHE A 289 18.07 -3.87 14.87
#